data_AF-A0A7V7EBH4-F1
#
_entry.id   AF-A0A7V7EBH4-F1
#
_cell.length_a   1.000
_cell.length_b   1.000
_cell.length_c   1.000
_cell.angle_alpha   90.00
_cell.angle_beta   90.00
_cell.angle_gamma   90.00
#
_symmetry.space_group_name_H-M   'P 1'
#
loop_
_entity.id
_entity.type
_entity.pdbx_description
1 polymer ?
#
loop_
_entity_poly.entity_id
_entity_poly.type
_entity_poly.pdbx_seq_one_letter_code
_entity_poly.pdbx_strand_id
1 'polypeptide(L)'
;EAKLAADMLDTMHAYEGVGLAGPQVGVGRQIITVQEPGGQPRCLLNPDIVLREGQETGEEGCLSFPELYAVVPRAERIRVIGFDEKGASVEFEAAGMLARIIQHEVDHLSGVVFIDRLDVLSRQAKLEEWNEMRARMAAAIRKG
;
A
#
# COMPACT_ATOMS: atom_id res chain seq x y z
N GLU A 1 16.75 -8.00 -6.96
CA GLU A 1 15.73 -7.89 -5.90
C GLU A 1 16.27 -7.26 -4.61
N ALA A 2 17.25 -7.85 -3.89
CA ALA A 2 17.77 -7.29 -2.64
C ALA A 2 18.11 -5.78 -2.64
N LYS A 3 18.81 -5.27 -3.66
CA LYS A 3 19.09 -3.83 -3.77
C LYS A 3 17.81 -3.00 -3.93
N LEU A 4 16.92 -3.41 -4.82
CA LEU A 4 15.65 -2.72 -5.05
C LEU A 4 14.78 -2.70 -3.78
N ALA A 5 14.73 -3.82 -3.06
CA ALA A 5 14.02 -3.92 -1.79
C ALA A 5 14.58 -2.93 -0.75
N ALA A 6 15.90 -2.78 -0.66
CA ALA A 6 16.54 -1.79 0.21
C ALA A 6 16.20 -0.36 -0.22
N ASP A 7 16.34 -0.02 -1.51
CA ASP A 7 16.01 1.31 -2.04
C ASP A 7 14.53 1.67 -1.79
N MET A 8 13.62 0.68 -1.91
CA MET A 8 12.20 0.85 -1.61
C MET A 8 11.93 1.04 -0.11
N LEU A 9 12.60 0.30 0.77
CA LEU A 9 12.50 0.49 2.22
C LEU A 9 13.01 1.88 2.64
N ASP A 10 14.16 2.31 2.12
CA ASP A 10 14.72 3.64 2.38
C ASP A 10 13.74 4.74 1.95
N THR A 11 13.12 4.56 0.77
CA THR A 11 12.08 5.49 0.27
C THR A 11 10.86 5.48 1.20
N MET A 12 10.35 4.30 1.56
CA MET A 12 9.21 4.15 2.47
C MET A 12 9.46 4.88 3.80
N HIS A 13 10.65 4.72 4.38
CA HIS A 13 11.04 5.40 5.63
C HIS A 13 11.20 6.90 5.47
N ALA A 14 11.78 7.37 4.36
CA ALA A 14 11.97 8.81 4.09
C ALA A 14 10.64 9.59 4.02
N TYR A 15 9.55 8.91 3.67
CA TYR A 15 8.20 9.48 3.63
C TYR A 15 7.32 9.05 4.81
N GLU A 16 7.92 8.50 5.88
CA GLU A 16 7.21 8.03 7.08
C GLU A 16 6.06 7.04 6.76
N GLY A 17 6.22 6.27 5.68
CA GLY A 17 5.28 5.25 5.24
C GLY A 17 5.45 3.92 5.96
N VAL A 18 4.41 3.10 5.90
CA VAL A 18 4.39 1.73 6.44
C VAL A 18 4.35 0.65 5.35
N GLY A 19 4.16 1.05 4.10
CA GLY A 19 4.09 0.20 2.92
C GLY A 19 4.50 0.95 1.66
N LEU A 20 5.09 0.23 0.71
CA LEU A 20 5.41 0.73 -0.63
C LEU A 20 5.45 -0.42 -1.64
N ALA A 21 4.77 -0.22 -2.78
CA ALA A 21 4.76 -1.16 -3.89
C ALA A 21 5.63 -0.68 -5.06
N GLY A 22 6.21 -1.63 -5.81
CA GLY A 22 7.06 -1.35 -6.98
C GLY A 22 6.46 -0.33 -7.96
N PRO A 23 5.17 -0.42 -8.33
CA PRO A 23 4.54 0.55 -9.22
C PRO A 23 4.59 2.00 -8.73
N GLN A 24 4.57 2.26 -7.42
CA GLN A 24 4.61 3.61 -6.86
C GLN A 24 5.97 4.30 -7.08
N VAL A 25 7.03 3.52 -7.27
CA VAL A 25 8.38 4.01 -7.61
C VAL A 25 8.72 3.79 -9.09
N GLY A 26 7.70 3.57 -9.92
CA GLY A 26 7.87 3.39 -11.38
C GLY A 26 8.49 2.04 -11.78
N VAL A 27 8.48 1.06 -10.89
CA VAL A 27 9.05 -0.26 -11.13
C VAL A 27 7.92 -1.27 -11.38
N GLY A 28 7.82 -1.77 -12.62
CA GLY A 28 6.82 -2.78 -13.03
C GLY A 28 7.08 -4.20 -12.51
N ARG A 29 7.60 -4.34 -11.27
CA ARG A 29 7.85 -5.63 -10.61
C ARG A 29 6.77 -5.86 -9.55
N GLN A 30 6.42 -7.14 -9.36
CA GLN A 30 5.53 -7.60 -8.28
C GLN A 30 6.34 -7.63 -6.97
N ILE A 31 6.63 -6.47 -6.39
CA ILE A 31 7.42 -6.31 -5.17
C ILE A 31 6.72 -5.32 -4.24
N ILE A 32 6.65 -5.66 -2.95
CA ILE A 32 6.18 -4.77 -1.90
C ILE A 32 7.16 -4.78 -0.74
N THR A 33 7.31 -3.62 -0.09
CA THR A 33 8.02 -3.47 1.17
C THR A 33 7.04 -3.00 2.22
N VAL A 34 7.02 -3.64 3.39
CA VAL A 34 6.05 -3.35 4.45
C VAL A 34 6.73 -3.35 5.81
N GLN A 35 6.30 -2.45 6.70
CA GLN A 35 6.70 -2.43 8.09
C GLN A 35 5.60 -1.80 8.94
N GLU A 36 4.95 -2.60 9.78
CA GLU A 36 4.04 -2.06 10.80
C GLU A 36 4.82 -1.35 11.92
N PRO A 37 4.24 -0.37 12.63
CA PRO A 37 4.88 0.32 13.74
C PRO A 37 5.40 -0.66 14.81
N GLY A 38 6.70 -0.58 15.12
CA GLY A 38 7.36 -1.49 16.06
C GLY A 38 7.66 -2.89 15.51
N GLY A 39 7.23 -3.18 14.27
CA GLY A 39 7.51 -4.42 13.57
C GLY A 39 8.84 -4.42 12.81
N GLN A 40 9.21 -5.58 12.28
CA GLN A 40 10.36 -5.74 11.41
C GLN A 40 9.97 -5.48 9.94
N PRO A 41 10.83 -4.80 9.15
CA PRO A 41 10.58 -4.61 7.73
C PRO A 41 10.58 -5.95 7.00
N ARG A 42 9.71 -6.06 6.00
CA ARG A 42 9.60 -7.23 5.12
C ARG A 42 9.60 -6.77 3.67
N CYS A 43 10.25 -7.56 2.82
CA CYS A 43 10.10 -7.47 1.38
C CYS A 43 9.39 -8.74 0.90
N LEU A 44 8.38 -8.59 0.04
CA LEU A 44 7.68 -9.70 -0.58
C LEU A 44 7.71 -9.54 -2.10
N LEU A 45 8.24 -10.55 -2.77
CA LEU A 45 8.24 -10.71 -4.22
C LEU A 45 7.15 -11.68 -4.63
N ASN A 46 6.44 -11.34 -5.70
CA ASN A 46 5.26 -12.06 -6.20
C ASN A 46 4.30 -12.45 -5.07
N PRO A 47 3.91 -11.51 -4.17
CA PRO A 47 3.02 -11.85 -3.08
C PRO A 47 1.65 -12.25 -3.62
N ASP A 48 1.09 -13.33 -3.09
CA ASP A 48 -0.29 -13.73 -3.33
C ASP A 48 -1.00 -14.00 -2.00
N ILE A 49 -2.20 -13.45 -1.86
CA ILE A 49 -3.03 -13.62 -0.67
C ILE A 49 -4.00 -14.76 -0.94
N VAL A 50 -3.64 -15.94 -0.43
CA VAL A 50 -4.34 -17.21 -0.69
C VAL A 50 -5.53 -17.44 0.24
N LEU A 51 -5.62 -16.69 1.33
CA LEU A 51 -6.74 -16.76 2.27
C LEU A 51 -7.03 -15.38 2.86
N ARG A 52 -8.31 -15.07 3.03
CA ARG A 52 -8.84 -13.85 3.64
C ARG A 52 -9.97 -14.24 4.59
N GLU A 53 -9.87 -13.81 5.84
CA GLU A 53 -10.84 -14.13 6.90
C GLU A 53 -11.24 -12.89 7.68
N GLY A 54 -12.51 -12.87 8.11
CA GLY A 54 -13.08 -11.74 8.82
C GLY A 54 -13.22 -10.48 7.97
N GLN A 55 -13.74 -9.42 8.58
CA GLN A 55 -13.84 -8.11 7.96
C GLN A 55 -13.64 -7.04 9.04
N GLU A 56 -12.77 -6.08 8.75
CA GLU A 56 -12.53 -4.91 9.57
C GLU A 56 -12.52 -3.64 8.71
N THR A 57 -12.77 -2.50 9.34
CA THR A 57 -12.64 -1.19 8.72
C THR A 57 -11.59 -0.39 9.46
N GLY A 58 -10.84 0.44 8.74
CA GLY A 58 -9.76 1.23 9.30
C GLY A 58 -9.36 2.32 8.33
N GLU A 59 -8.80 3.40 8.86
CA GLU A 59 -8.32 4.51 8.05
C GLU A 59 -7.07 4.12 7.27
N GLU A 60 -7.04 4.47 5.98
CA GLU A 60 -5.89 4.29 5.10
C GLU A 60 -5.55 5.63 4.44
N GLY A 61 -4.25 5.86 4.29
CA GLY A 61 -3.67 6.86 3.39
C GLY A 61 -2.71 6.16 2.41
N CYS A 62 -2.17 6.93 1.46
CA CYS A 62 -1.25 6.39 0.46
C CYS A 62 -0.26 7.46 0.03
N LEU A 63 1.03 7.11 -0.11
CA LEU A 63 2.06 8.05 -0.58
C LEU A 63 1.78 8.58 -2.00
N SER A 64 1.01 7.84 -2.80
CA SER A 64 0.56 8.28 -4.13
C SER A 64 -0.61 9.29 -4.09
N PHE A 65 -1.26 9.44 -2.94
CA PHE A 65 -2.37 10.38 -2.69
C PHE A 65 -2.10 11.17 -1.41
N PRO A 66 -1.12 12.10 -1.41
CA PRO A 66 -0.73 12.84 -0.21
C PRO A 66 -1.93 13.53 0.44
N GLU A 67 -2.00 13.45 1.77
CA GLU A 67 -3.04 14.05 2.63
C GLU A 67 -4.47 13.51 2.42
N LEU A 68 -4.68 12.52 1.55
CA LEU A 68 -5.98 11.89 1.34
C LEU A 68 -6.13 10.62 2.20
N TYR A 69 -7.19 10.60 3.00
CA TYR A 69 -7.51 9.46 3.88
C TYR A 69 -8.95 8.98 3.68
N ALA A 70 -9.18 7.68 3.84
CA ALA A 70 -10.51 7.09 3.86
C ALA A 70 -10.59 5.84 4.75
N VAL A 71 -11.78 5.55 5.26
CA VAL A 71 -12.05 4.32 6.01
C VAL A 71 -12.33 3.19 5.02
N VAL A 72 -11.45 2.19 4.96
CA VAL A 72 -11.46 1.13 3.94
C VAL A 72 -11.75 -0.23 4.57
N PRO A 73 -12.68 -1.02 4.01
CA PRO A 73 -12.91 -2.40 4.44
C PRO A 73 -11.79 -3.33 3.96
N ARG A 74 -11.27 -4.15 4.88
CA ARG A 74 -10.23 -5.16 4.64
C ARG A 74 -10.58 -6.47 5.35
N ALA A 75 -9.93 -7.56 4.95
CA ALA A 75 -9.95 -8.78 5.74
C ALA A 75 -9.15 -8.55 7.04
N GLU A 76 -9.66 -9.07 8.16
CA GLU A 76 -8.98 -8.97 9.47
C GLU A 76 -7.70 -9.81 9.49
N ARG A 77 -7.75 -10.96 8.83
CA ARG A 77 -6.63 -11.91 8.73
C ARG A 77 -6.43 -12.35 7.30
N ILE A 78 -5.17 -12.55 6.95
CA ILE A 78 -4.76 -13.04 5.65
C ILE A 78 -3.68 -14.10 5.79
N ARG A 79 -3.60 -15.01 4.80
CA ARG A 79 -2.42 -15.83 4.56
C ARG A 79 -1.78 -15.39 3.25
N VAL A 80 -0.50 -15.06 3.28
CA VAL A 80 0.26 -14.59 2.13
C VAL A 80 1.38 -15.57 1.81
N ILE A 81 1.57 -15.84 0.53
CA ILE A 81 2.71 -16.59 -0.03
C ILE A 81 3.52 -15.68 -0.94
N GLY A 82 4.79 -15.99 -1.15
CA GLY A 82 5.65 -15.29 -2.09
C GLY A 82 7.11 -15.66 -1.88
N PHE A 83 8.01 -14.71 -2.15
CA PHE A 83 9.44 -14.87 -1.88
C PHE A 83 10.01 -13.67 -1.15
N ASP A 84 11.06 -13.87 -0.36
CA ASP A 84 11.82 -12.77 0.24
C ASP A 84 12.78 -12.11 -0.77
N GLU A 85 13.52 -11.08 -0.35
CA GLU A 85 14.46 -10.36 -1.20
C GLU A 85 15.66 -11.19 -1.70
N LYS A 86 15.87 -12.38 -1.10
CA LYS A 86 16.90 -13.37 -1.44
C LYS A 86 16.34 -14.47 -2.35
N GLY A 87 15.04 -14.47 -2.62
CA GLY A 87 14.35 -15.47 -3.45
C GLY A 87 13.96 -16.74 -2.70
N ALA A 88 14.04 -16.76 -1.36
CA ALA A 88 13.54 -17.88 -0.57
C ALA A 88 12.02 -17.79 -0.44
N SER A 89 11.33 -18.94 -0.53
CA SER A 89 9.87 -18.97 -0.37
C SER A 89 9.47 -18.53 1.03
N VAL A 90 8.42 -17.70 1.10
CA VAL A 90 7.81 -17.27 2.36
C VAL A 90 6.32 -17.58 2.35
N GLU A 91 5.82 -18.01 3.49
CA GLU A 91 4.41 -18.24 3.74
C GLU A 91 4.10 -17.93 5.20
N PHE A 92 3.17 -17.02 5.44
CA PHE A 92 2.79 -16.64 6.81
C PHE A 92 1.38 -16.06 6.88
N GLU A 93 0.83 -16.07 8.09
CA GLU A 93 -0.41 -15.38 8.41
C GLU A 93 -0.12 -13.99 8.99
N ALA A 94 -0.95 -13.02 8.64
CA ALA A 94 -0.92 -11.67 9.18
C ALA A 94 -2.32 -11.27 9.64
N ALA A 95 -2.39 -10.43 10.67
CA ALA A 95 -3.63 -9.88 11.20
C ALA A 95 -3.47 -8.38 11.50
N GLY A 96 -4.59 -7.67 11.66
CA GLY A 96 -4.60 -6.27 12.07
C GLY A 96 -3.81 -5.37 11.13
N MET A 97 -2.93 -4.52 11.68
CA MET A 97 -2.23 -3.50 10.90
C MET A 97 -1.35 -4.09 9.78
N LEU A 98 -0.56 -5.13 10.06
CA LEU A 98 0.23 -5.79 9.02
C LEU A 98 -0.64 -6.37 7.90
N ALA A 99 -1.77 -7.01 8.24
CA ALA A 99 -2.70 -7.54 7.23
C ALA A 99 -3.28 -6.42 6.35
N ARG A 100 -3.63 -5.28 6.94
CA ARG A 100 -4.13 -4.11 6.22
C ARG A 100 -3.08 -3.55 5.26
N ILE A 101 -1.85 -3.35 5.74
CA ILE A 101 -0.74 -2.85 4.92
C ILE A 101 -0.49 -3.78 3.74
N ILE A 102 -0.35 -5.10 3.98
CA ILE A 102 -0.11 -6.07 2.89
C ILE A 102 -1.24 -6.05 1.86
N GLN A 103 -2.49 -6.03 2.29
CA GLN A 103 -3.64 -5.94 1.37
C GLN A 103 -3.61 -4.65 0.54
N HIS A 104 -3.20 -3.52 1.13
CA HIS A 104 -3.03 -2.26 0.41
C HIS A 104 -1.92 -2.35 -0.64
N GLU A 105 -0.75 -2.85 -0.27
CA GLU A 105 0.38 -2.91 -1.20
C GLU A 105 0.17 -3.95 -2.32
N VAL A 106 -0.51 -5.07 -2.04
CA VAL A 106 -0.90 -6.05 -3.06
C VAL A 106 -1.88 -5.47 -4.07
N ASP A 107 -2.77 -4.56 -3.66
CA ASP A 107 -3.67 -3.88 -4.59
C ASP A 107 -2.92 -3.03 -5.62
N HIS A 108 -1.89 -2.31 -5.20
CA HIS A 108 -1.05 -1.51 -6.10
C HIS A 108 -0.40 -2.37 -7.18
N LEU A 109 -0.04 -3.62 -6.85
CA LEU A 109 0.51 -4.56 -7.84
C LEU A 109 -0.48 -4.92 -8.97
N SER A 110 -1.77 -4.72 -8.72
CA SER A 110 -2.87 -4.93 -9.68
C SER A 110 -3.46 -3.61 -10.20
N GLY A 111 -2.85 -2.47 -9.87
CA GLY A 111 -3.35 -1.14 -10.27
C GLY A 111 -4.62 -0.71 -9.54
N VAL A 112 -4.96 -1.35 -8.42
CA VAL A 112 -6.10 -0.97 -7.56
C VAL A 112 -5.59 -0.04 -6.47
N VAL A 113 -6.31 1.06 -6.22
CA VAL A 113 -5.99 1.98 -5.12
C VAL A 113 -7.06 1.92 -4.04
N PHE A 114 -6.75 2.36 -2.82
CA PHE A 114 -7.66 2.24 -1.67
C PHE A 114 -9.04 2.90 -1.90
N ILE A 115 -9.09 3.97 -2.71
CA ILE A 115 -10.33 4.66 -3.11
C ILE A 115 -11.28 3.72 -3.89
N ASP A 116 -10.75 2.76 -4.65
CA ASP A 116 -11.54 1.81 -5.43
C ASP A 116 -12.26 0.77 -4.56
N ARG A 117 -11.88 0.65 -3.27
CA ARG A 117 -12.53 -0.25 -2.31
C ARG A 117 -13.67 0.40 -1.52
N LEU A 118 -13.90 1.70 -1.71
CA LEU A 118 -14.99 2.41 -1.07
C LEU A 118 -16.32 2.10 -1.78
N ASP A 119 -17.44 2.30 -1.07
CA ASP A 119 -18.74 2.31 -1.73
C ASP A 119 -18.83 3.44 -2.76
N VAL A 120 -19.79 3.35 -3.68
CA VAL A 120 -19.92 4.26 -4.83
C VAL A 120 -19.97 5.74 -4.40
N LEU A 121 -20.69 6.06 -3.33
CA LEU A 121 -20.86 7.45 -2.89
C LEU A 121 -19.58 7.98 -2.23
N SER A 122 -19.01 7.19 -1.32
CA SER A 122 -17.74 7.55 -0.65
C SER A 122 -16.59 7.67 -1.65
N ARG A 123 -16.53 6.77 -2.64
CA ARG A 123 -15.56 6.81 -3.74
C ARG A 123 -15.68 8.10 -4.54
N GLN A 124 -16.90 8.47 -4.94
CA GLN A 124 -17.14 9.69 -5.71
C GLN A 124 -16.70 10.93 -4.92
N ALA A 125 -17.08 11.04 -3.65
CA ALA A 125 -16.69 12.15 -2.80
C ALA A 125 -15.16 12.27 -2.65
N LYS A 126 -14.46 11.14 -2.45
CA LYS A 126 -12.99 11.13 -2.32
C LYS A 126 -12.27 11.48 -3.61
N LEU A 127 -12.84 11.12 -4.77
CA LEU A 127 -12.29 11.52 -6.07
C LEU A 127 -12.46 13.02 -6.32
N GLU A 128 -13.58 13.61 -5.93
CA GLU A 128 -13.80 15.05 -6.00
C GLU A 128 -12.81 15.81 -5.11
N GLU A 129 -12.66 15.39 -3.85
CA GLU A 129 -11.67 15.91 -2.91
C GLU A 129 -10.25 15.84 -3.50
N TRP A 130 -9.85 14.69 -4.03
CA TRP A 130 -8.54 14.51 -4.66
C TRP A 130 -8.34 15.42 -5.88
N ASN A 131 -9.36 15.59 -6.71
CA ASN A 131 -9.27 16.46 -7.90
C ASN A 131 -9.05 17.92 -7.50
N GLU A 132 -9.74 18.39 -6.46
CA GLU A 132 -9.54 19.74 -5.94
C GLU A 132 -8.14 19.92 -5.35
N MET A 133 -7.67 18.98 -4.52
CA MET A 133 -6.34 19.02 -3.92
C MET A 133 -5.25 19.07 -4.99
N ARG A 134 -5.35 18.20 -5.99
CA ARG A 134 -4.39 18.11 -7.10
C ARG A 134 -4.35 19.41 -7.91
N ALA A 135 -5.51 20.04 -8.16
CA ALA A 135 -5.57 21.33 -8.84
C ALA A 135 -4.89 22.45 -8.02
N ARG A 136 -5.10 22.47 -6.69
CA ARG A 136 -4.44 23.42 -5.78
C ARG A 136 -2.91 23.21 -5.75
N MET A 137 -2.44 21.97 -5.63
CA MET A 137 -1.02 21.63 -5.65
C MET A 137 -0.35 22.06 -6.96
N ALA A 138 -0.99 21.78 -8.11
CA ALA A 138 -0.48 22.20 -9.41
C ALA A 138 -0.40 23.72 -9.56
N ALA A 139 -1.36 24.46 -8.99
CA ALA A 139 -1.33 25.92 -8.99
C ALA A 139 -0.23 26.50 -8.08
N ALA A 140 0.08 25.85 -6.95
CA ALA A 140 1.15 26.26 -6.05
C ALA A 140 2.54 26.10 -6.68
N ILE A 141 2.79 24.96 -7.35
CA ILE A 141 4.06 24.69 -8.06
C ILE A 141 4.32 25.73 -9.16
N ARG A 142 3.28 26.19 -9.87
CA ARG A 142 3.44 27.20 -10.94
C ARG A 142 3.77 28.61 -10.43
N LYS A 143 3.60 28.88 -9.14
CA LYS A 143 3.81 30.19 -8.53
C LYS A 143 5.15 30.32 -7.80
N GLY A 144 5.84 29.20 -7.56
CA GLY A 144 7.20 29.15 -7.00
C GLY A 144 8.24 28.99 -8.10
#